data_AF-A0A969BFE9-F1
#
_entry.id   AF-A0A969BFE9-F1
#
_cell.length_a   1.000
_cell.length_b   1.000
_cell.length_c   1.000
_cell.angle_alpha   90.00
_cell.angle_beta   90.00
_cell.angle_gamma   90.00
#
_symmetry.space_group_name_H-M   'P 1'
#
loop_
_entity.id
_entity.type
_entity.pdbx_description
1 polymer ?
#
loop_
_entity_poly.entity_id
_entity_poly.type
_entity_poly.pdbx_seq_one_letter_code
_entity_poly.pdbx_strand_id
1 'polypeptide(L)'
;MGIKHRKHITLNEELWEPLIFCENYNQPPPPPPPPRSMKCCPDYSDLLKQIYKIVKQNKEAIGVDDLPANLPASFIKTGKTESGQIPQPNLVQILGWYFQRFDEIMGQFELQIDVEDIDAVTSGNQKLELRLPNIAETLSEMIMMLTTIMYNSDLGVNLTTRAMIEAGQIKQTTYKNHELIDTIVDFLGYKVDYKTEKIPLSFTPGTDTFELMVKEKQINVSVAEMTDKRTFPTIMQELLHAAAIIRAVHWQKIDPNRDIKSQVKNIIEKGIQARENISKDE
;
A
#
# COMPACT_ATOMS: atom_id res chain seq x y z
N MET A 1 -6.67 28.00 73.84
CA MET A 1 -7.13 28.08 72.43
C MET A 1 -8.25 29.11 72.38
N GLY A 2 -8.22 30.21 71.64
CA GLY A 2 -7.22 30.71 70.71
C GLY A 2 -7.14 32.24 70.83
N ILE A 3 -5.92 32.73 70.64
CA ILE A 3 -5.55 34.13 70.52
C ILE A 3 -6.13 34.67 69.22
N LYS A 4 -6.78 35.84 69.26
CA LYS A 4 -6.83 36.76 68.12
C LYS A 4 -6.64 38.19 68.61
N HIS A 5 -5.38 38.63 68.50
CA HIS A 5 -5.03 40.03 68.47
C HIS A 5 -5.79 40.77 67.37
N ARG A 6 -6.37 41.93 67.69
CA ARG A 6 -6.44 43.03 66.72
C ARG A 6 -6.06 44.34 67.41
N LYS A 7 -5.23 45.06 66.67
CA LYS A 7 -4.28 46.07 67.13
C LYS A 7 -4.97 47.30 67.72
N HIS A 8 -4.33 47.83 68.75
CA HIS A 8 -4.54 49.16 69.28
C HIS A 8 -4.62 50.20 68.15
N ILE A 9 -5.70 50.95 68.15
CA ILE A 9 -5.77 52.27 67.55
C ILE A 9 -5.07 53.20 68.56
N THR A 10 -3.78 53.45 68.36
CA THR A 10 -3.15 54.65 68.94
C THR A 10 -3.46 55.78 67.97
N LEU A 11 -4.59 56.44 68.24
CA LEU A 11 -4.85 57.80 67.76
C LEU A 11 -3.68 58.66 68.26
N ASN A 12 -2.90 59.21 67.33
CA ASN A 12 -2.17 60.42 67.66
C ASN A 12 -3.23 61.49 67.92
N GLU A 13 -3.45 61.72 69.21
CA GLU A 13 -4.15 62.84 69.80
C GLU A 13 -3.47 64.13 69.35
N GLU A 14 -3.92 64.69 68.24
CA GLU A 14 -3.80 66.12 68.01
C GLU A 14 -5.04 66.57 67.23
N LEU A 15 -5.93 67.22 67.98
CA LEU A 15 -6.95 68.16 67.54
C LEU A 15 -8.16 67.60 66.77
N TRP A 16 -9.05 66.95 67.52
CA TRP A 16 -10.50 67.03 67.26
C TRP A 16 -11.21 67.34 68.59
N GLU A 17 -11.26 68.63 68.95
CA GLU A 17 -12.16 69.11 69.99
C GLU A 17 -13.61 69.04 69.47
N PRO A 18 -14.56 68.50 70.25
CA PRO A 18 -15.97 68.54 69.88
C PRO A 18 -16.50 69.97 70.13
N LEU A 19 -16.74 70.71 69.04
CA LEU A 19 -17.44 72.00 69.09
C LEU A 19 -18.90 71.79 69.54
N ILE A 20 -19.11 72.01 70.83
CA ILE A 20 -20.43 72.26 71.41
C ILE A 20 -20.96 73.56 70.80
N PHE A 21 -22.18 73.47 70.30
CA PHE A 21 -22.98 74.57 69.78
C PHE A 21 -23.41 75.51 70.91
N CYS A 22 -23.38 76.81 70.62
CA CYS A 22 -23.98 77.97 71.33
C CYS A 22 -23.08 78.78 72.29
N GLU A 23 -22.76 80.00 71.84
CA GLU A 23 -22.80 81.30 72.56
C GLU A 23 -21.59 82.20 72.29
N ASN A 24 -21.69 83.04 71.24
CA ASN A 24 -21.55 84.50 71.31
C ASN A 24 -21.45 85.08 69.89
N TYR A 25 -22.54 85.69 69.43
CA TYR A 25 -22.55 86.61 68.30
C TYR A 25 -21.88 87.91 68.73
N ASN A 26 -20.68 88.23 68.20
CA ASN A 26 -20.18 89.60 67.94
C ASN A 26 -18.65 89.63 67.66
N GLN A 27 -18.19 88.94 66.61
CA GLN A 27 -16.91 89.28 65.97
C GLN A 27 -17.11 89.33 64.46
N PRO A 28 -16.75 90.43 63.77
CA PRO A 28 -16.77 90.46 62.31
C PRO A 28 -15.78 89.42 61.77
N PRO A 29 -16.12 88.70 60.68
CA PRO A 29 -15.25 87.68 60.13
C PRO A 29 -13.91 88.30 59.69
N PRO A 30 -12.77 87.62 59.93
CA PRO A 30 -11.47 88.10 59.48
C PRO A 30 -11.44 88.26 57.95
N PRO A 31 -10.71 89.25 57.42
CA PRO A 31 -10.66 89.49 55.98
C PRO A 31 -10.13 88.26 55.22
N PRO A 32 -10.64 88.00 54.00
CA PRO A 32 -10.27 86.81 53.24
C PRO A 32 -8.75 86.79 52.98
N PRO A 33 -8.10 85.62 53.12
CA PRO A 33 -6.69 85.48 52.81
C PRO A 33 -6.44 85.82 51.34
N PRO A 34 -5.27 86.40 50.99
CA PRO A 34 -4.95 86.73 49.61
C PRO A 34 -5.00 85.47 48.74
N PRO A 35 -5.44 85.60 47.46
CA PRO A 35 -5.65 84.44 46.60
C PRO A 35 -4.33 83.67 46.46
N ARG A 36 -4.32 82.41 46.93
CA ARG A 36 -3.24 81.48 46.62
C ARG A 36 -3.17 81.39 45.10
N SER A 37 -1.98 81.60 44.53
CA SER A 37 -1.80 81.43 43.08
C SER A 37 -2.20 80.01 42.71
N MET A 38 -3.31 79.89 41.97
CA MET A 38 -3.62 78.66 41.28
C MET A 38 -2.51 78.46 40.25
N LYS A 39 -1.51 77.65 40.60
CA LYS A 39 -0.68 76.99 39.60
C LYS A 39 -1.61 76.07 38.81
N CYS A 40 -2.27 76.61 37.80
CA CYS A 40 -3.03 75.85 36.84
C CYS A 40 -2.11 74.81 36.21
N CYS A 41 -2.43 73.54 36.45
CA CYS A 41 -1.93 72.32 35.80
C CYS A 41 -0.40 72.09 35.82
N PRO A 42 0.08 70.90 36.23
CA PRO A 42 1.44 70.47 35.86
C PRO A 42 1.58 70.57 34.34
N ASP A 43 2.70 71.13 33.88
CA ASP A 43 2.99 71.22 32.45
C ASP A 43 3.30 69.82 31.91
N TYR A 44 2.25 69.11 31.46
CA TYR A 44 2.35 67.76 30.89
C TYR A 44 2.86 67.77 29.44
N SER A 45 3.33 68.91 28.92
CA SER A 45 3.77 69.03 27.52
C SER A 45 4.88 68.05 27.16
N ASP A 46 5.80 67.75 28.07
CA ASP A 46 6.88 66.79 27.83
C ASP A 46 6.42 65.33 27.88
N LEU A 47 5.48 64.99 28.76
CA LEU A 47 4.85 63.66 28.79
C LEU A 47 4.04 63.42 27.50
N LEU A 48 3.31 64.43 27.04
CA LEU A 48 2.55 64.39 25.79
C LEU A 48 3.46 64.23 24.57
N LYS A 49 4.61 64.91 24.52
CA LYS A 49 5.61 64.72 23.45
C LYS A 49 6.19 63.31 23.43
N GLN A 50 6.48 62.73 24.60
CA GLN A 50 7.01 61.37 24.70
C GLN A 50 5.96 60.33 24.26
N ILE A 51 4.72 60.47 24.73
CA ILE A 51 3.60 59.62 24.31
C ILE A 51 3.38 59.73 22.80
N TYR A 52 3.39 60.95 22.24
CA TYR A 52 3.25 61.17 20.80
C TYR A 52 4.36 60.50 20.00
N LYS A 53 5.62 60.55 20.47
CA LYS A 53 6.75 59.88 19.83
C LYS A 53 6.58 58.37 19.82
N ILE A 54 6.16 57.77 20.94
CA ILE A 54 5.92 56.32 21.05
C ILE A 54 4.75 55.90 20.15
N VAL A 55 3.66 56.67 20.14
CA VAL A 55 2.50 56.39 19.28
C VAL A 55 2.89 56.48 17.80
N LYS A 56 3.70 57.47 17.41
CA LYS A 56 4.18 57.61 16.04
C LYS A 56 5.07 56.44 15.63
N GLN A 57 6.00 56.02 16.48
CA GLN A 57 6.85 54.84 16.23
C GLN A 57 6.03 53.57 16.09
N ASN A 58 5.01 53.37 16.94
CA ASN A 58 4.12 52.21 16.85
C ASN A 58 3.24 52.25 15.58
N LYS A 59 2.76 53.42 15.17
CA LYS A 59 2.00 53.58 13.92
C LYS A 59 2.83 53.25 12.69
N GLU A 60 4.06 53.76 12.63
CA GLU A 60 5.02 53.48 11.55
C GLU A 60 5.40 51.99 11.53
N ALA A 61 5.62 51.36 12.69
CA ALA A 61 5.96 49.94 12.79
C ALA A 61 4.80 49.00 12.41
N ILE A 62 3.56 49.39 12.68
CA ILE A 62 2.35 48.60 12.36
C ILE A 62 1.85 48.91 10.94
N GLY A 63 2.25 50.03 10.34
CA GLY A 63 1.78 50.46 9.01
C GLY A 63 0.33 50.95 9.02
N VAL A 64 -0.13 51.54 10.13
CA VAL A 64 -1.54 52.00 10.29
C VAL A 64 -1.89 53.10 9.30
N ASP A 65 -0.91 53.88 8.86
CA ASP A 65 -1.10 55.01 7.93
C ASP A 65 -1.42 54.55 6.50
N ASP A 66 -1.14 53.28 6.15
CA ASP A 66 -1.45 52.68 4.84
C ASP A 66 -2.87 52.06 4.78
N LEU A 67 -3.68 52.23 5.83
CA LEU A 67 -5.08 51.82 5.88
C LEU A 67 -6.01 52.97 5.44
N PRO A 68 -7.08 52.71 4.67
CA PRO A 68 -7.59 51.40 4.22
C PRO A 68 -6.81 50.80 3.04
N ALA A 69 -6.51 49.51 3.11
CA ALA A 69 -5.87 48.77 2.02
C ALA A 69 -6.93 48.08 1.13
N ASN A 70 -6.74 48.13 -0.19
CA ASN A 70 -7.60 47.43 -1.16
C ASN A 70 -7.04 46.04 -1.44
N LEU A 71 -7.67 45.01 -0.90
CA LEU A 71 -7.26 43.61 -1.09
C LEU A 71 -8.16 42.92 -2.10
N PRO A 72 -7.66 41.93 -2.87
CA PRO A 72 -8.50 41.18 -3.80
C PRO A 72 -9.62 40.45 -3.06
N ALA A 73 -10.79 40.34 -3.68
CA ALA A 73 -11.94 39.65 -3.09
C ALA A 73 -11.66 38.14 -2.90
N SER A 74 -10.88 37.54 -3.80
CA SER A 74 -10.45 36.15 -3.71
C SER A 74 -9.07 35.95 -4.36
N PHE A 75 -8.29 35.01 -3.83
CA PHE A 75 -7.08 34.50 -4.49
C PHE A 75 -7.39 33.36 -5.48
N ILE A 76 -8.53 32.69 -5.32
CA ILE A 76 -8.97 31.57 -6.16
C ILE A 76 -9.91 32.12 -7.23
N LYS A 77 -9.53 31.96 -8.50
CA LYS A 77 -10.40 32.30 -9.64
C LYS A 77 -11.36 31.15 -9.90
N THR A 78 -12.38 30.99 -9.05
CA THR A 78 -13.52 30.14 -9.39
C THR A 78 -14.30 30.79 -10.53
N GLY A 79 -14.58 30.02 -11.59
CA GLY A 79 -14.81 30.49 -12.96
C GLY A 79 -16.00 31.43 -13.23
N LYS A 80 -16.70 31.96 -12.21
CA LYS A 80 -17.73 33.00 -12.35
C LYS A 80 -17.74 33.88 -11.09
N THR A 81 -17.23 35.11 -11.21
CA THR A 81 -17.27 36.21 -10.21
C THR A 81 -16.41 35.91 -8.95
N GLU A 82 -15.48 36.76 -8.47
CA GLU A 82 -15.42 38.22 -8.41
C GLU A 82 -13.96 38.69 -8.45
N SER A 83 -13.56 39.37 -9.52
CA SER A 83 -12.35 40.21 -9.53
C SER A 83 -12.70 41.59 -8.95
N GLY A 84 -13.08 41.62 -7.68
CA GLY A 84 -13.33 42.85 -6.92
C GLY A 84 -12.16 43.15 -5.98
N GLN A 85 -11.93 44.43 -5.65
CA GLN A 85 -11.09 44.81 -4.52
C GLN A 85 -12.02 45.18 -3.35
N ILE A 86 -11.80 44.58 -2.19
CA ILE A 86 -12.53 44.89 -0.97
C ILE A 86 -11.64 45.82 -0.12
N PRO A 87 -12.09 47.06 0.16
CA PRO A 87 -11.36 47.95 1.05
C PRO A 87 -11.44 47.42 2.49
N GLN A 88 -10.30 47.26 3.13
CA GLN A 88 -10.20 46.85 4.54
C GLN A 88 -9.81 48.05 5.41
N PRO A 89 -10.73 48.63 6.20
CA PRO A 89 -10.48 49.83 7.00
C PRO A 89 -9.60 49.62 8.25
N ASN A 90 -9.38 48.39 8.71
CA ASN A 90 -8.56 48.15 9.89
C ASN A 90 -7.70 46.89 9.78
N LEU A 91 -6.64 46.84 10.58
CA LEU A 91 -5.70 45.71 10.62
C LEU A 91 -6.37 44.40 11.03
N VAL A 92 -7.36 44.46 11.93
CA VAL A 92 -8.08 43.26 12.40
C VAL A 92 -8.87 42.61 11.26
N GLN A 93 -9.45 43.40 10.37
CA GLN A 93 -10.18 42.93 9.20
C GLN A 93 -9.24 42.42 8.11
N ILE A 94 -8.04 43.00 7.96
CA ILE A 94 -6.99 42.41 7.12
C ILE A 94 -6.58 41.02 7.65
N LEU A 95 -6.39 40.90 8.96
CA LEU A 95 -6.03 39.62 9.59
C LEU A 95 -7.15 38.59 9.44
N GLY A 96 -8.41 39.01 9.66
CA GLY A 96 -9.59 38.16 9.45
C GLY A 96 -9.74 37.72 8.00
N TRP A 97 -9.54 38.64 7.04
CA TRP A 97 -9.51 38.31 5.62
C TRP A 97 -8.38 37.32 5.30
N TYR A 98 -7.18 37.51 5.85
CA TYR A 98 -6.06 36.59 5.65
C TYR A 98 -6.39 35.18 6.15
N PHE A 99 -6.94 35.03 7.36
CA PHE A 99 -7.32 33.73 7.91
C PHE A 99 -8.43 33.06 7.09
N GLN A 100 -9.45 33.80 6.65
CA GLN A 100 -10.50 33.26 5.79
C GLN A 100 -9.94 32.76 4.46
N ARG A 101 -9.03 33.51 3.82
CA ARG A 101 -8.42 33.07 2.57
C ARG A 101 -7.42 31.94 2.76
N PHE A 102 -6.71 31.91 3.88
CA PHE A 102 -5.84 30.80 4.23
C PHE A 102 -6.63 29.50 4.46
N ASP A 103 -7.78 29.59 5.12
CA ASP A 103 -8.72 28.47 5.29
C ASP A 103 -9.32 28.03 3.94
N GLU A 104 -9.69 28.95 3.05
CA GLU A 104 -10.15 28.62 1.69
C GLU A 104 -9.07 27.93 0.84
N ILE A 105 -7.80 28.31 0.98
CA ILE A 105 -6.68 27.72 0.23
C ILE A 105 -6.28 26.35 0.79
N MET A 106 -6.24 26.22 2.12
CA MET A 106 -5.81 25.00 2.80
C MET A 106 -6.95 23.98 2.96
N GLY A 107 -8.21 24.43 2.83
CA GLY A 107 -9.41 23.65 3.09
C GLY A 107 -9.70 23.52 4.59
N GLN A 108 -10.78 22.79 4.90
CA GLN A 108 -11.20 22.52 6.27
C GLN A 108 -10.14 21.68 7.01
N PHE A 109 -9.62 22.20 8.13
CA PHE A 109 -8.78 21.41 9.03
C PHE A 109 -9.61 20.32 9.72
N GLU A 110 -9.14 19.07 9.66
CA GLU A 110 -9.85 17.83 10.00
C GLU A 110 -10.95 17.45 8.97
N LEU A 111 -10.52 16.87 7.84
CA LEU A 111 -11.42 16.20 6.90
C LEU A 111 -11.74 14.80 7.39
N GLN A 112 -13.03 14.51 7.57
CA GLN A 112 -13.56 13.17 7.74
C GLN A 112 -13.92 12.62 6.36
N ILE A 113 -13.19 11.60 5.91
CA ILE A 113 -13.48 10.92 4.64
C ILE A 113 -14.11 9.57 4.98
N ASP A 114 -15.37 9.43 4.60
CA ASP A 114 -16.08 8.15 4.63
C ASP A 114 -15.83 7.42 3.32
N VAL A 115 -15.05 6.34 3.37
CA VAL A 115 -14.90 5.43 2.22
C VAL A 115 -15.88 4.28 2.40
N GLU A 116 -16.79 4.11 1.43
CA GLU A 116 -17.68 2.95 1.31
C GLU A 116 -17.07 1.96 0.29
N ASP A 117 -17.19 0.64 0.56
CA ASP A 117 -16.70 -0.48 -0.27
C ASP A 117 -15.17 -0.57 -0.50
N ILE A 118 -14.45 -1.06 0.52
CA ILE A 118 -12.99 -1.22 0.49
C ILE A 118 -12.57 -2.65 0.08
N ASP A 119 -13.49 -3.62 0.16
CA ASP A 119 -13.18 -5.04 0.03
C ASP A 119 -13.92 -5.68 -1.17
N ALA A 120 -13.15 -6.15 -2.16
CA ALA A 120 -13.68 -6.72 -3.40
C ALA A 120 -14.30 -8.12 -3.23
N VAL A 121 -14.13 -8.75 -2.06
CA VAL A 121 -14.61 -10.11 -1.78
C VAL A 121 -15.92 -10.12 -0.98
N THR A 122 -16.21 -9.04 -0.25
CA THR A 122 -17.33 -8.97 0.70
C THR A 122 -18.17 -7.73 0.41
N SER A 123 -19.24 -7.88 -0.38
CA SER A 123 -20.17 -6.79 -0.66
C SER A 123 -20.94 -6.37 0.60
N GLY A 124 -20.72 -5.14 1.07
CA GLY A 124 -21.47 -4.57 2.17
C GLY A 124 -20.76 -3.41 2.85
N ASN A 125 -20.94 -2.19 2.33
CA ASN A 125 -20.82 -0.88 3.01
C ASN A 125 -19.98 -0.86 4.30
N GLN A 126 -18.72 -1.26 4.19
CA GLN A 126 -17.77 -1.11 5.29
C GLN A 126 -17.37 0.36 5.32
N LYS A 127 -17.89 1.10 6.30
CA LYS A 127 -17.50 2.48 6.52
C LYS A 127 -16.19 2.51 7.30
N LEU A 128 -15.14 2.99 6.65
CA LEU A 128 -13.90 3.35 7.34
C LEU A 128 -13.89 4.88 7.50
N GLU A 129 -13.97 5.33 8.76
CA GLU A 129 -13.84 6.74 9.11
C GLU A 129 -12.34 7.05 9.25
N LEU A 130 -11.77 7.77 8.27
CA LEU A 130 -10.41 8.27 8.32
C LEU A 130 -10.41 9.70 8.86
N ARG A 131 -9.72 9.92 9.99
CA ARG A 131 -9.52 11.25 10.57
C ARG A 131 -8.11 11.73 10.32
N LEU A 132 -7.99 12.93 9.77
CA LEU A 132 -6.72 13.55 9.40
C LEU A 132 -6.47 14.75 10.32
N PRO A 133 -5.73 14.59 11.44
CA PRO A 133 -5.61 15.61 12.48
C PRO A 133 -4.73 16.80 12.06
N ASN A 134 -3.74 16.59 11.18
CA ASN A 134 -2.81 17.63 10.74
C ASN A 134 -2.28 17.34 9.33
N ILE A 135 -2.28 18.35 8.47
CA ILE A 135 -1.74 18.31 7.10
C ILE A 135 -0.28 17.81 7.07
N ALA A 136 0.55 18.20 8.04
CA ALA A 136 1.94 17.77 8.07
C ALA A 136 2.08 16.26 8.35
N GLU A 137 1.27 15.72 9.25
CA GLU A 137 1.25 14.29 9.60
C GLU A 137 0.67 13.48 8.45
N THR A 138 -0.45 13.93 7.87
CA THR A 138 -1.05 13.31 6.69
C THR A 138 -0.10 13.28 5.50
N LEU A 139 0.65 14.37 5.23
CA LEU A 139 1.65 14.37 4.16
C LEU A 139 2.79 13.39 4.44
N SER A 140 3.26 13.31 5.69
CA SER A 140 4.28 12.34 6.09
C SER A 140 3.78 10.89 5.93
N GLU A 141 2.56 10.60 6.36
CA GLU A 141 1.92 9.29 6.19
C GLU A 141 1.71 8.95 4.72
N MET A 142 1.25 9.90 3.90
CA MET A 142 1.12 9.72 2.45
C MET A 142 2.46 9.39 1.80
N ILE A 143 3.54 10.11 2.15
CA ILE A 143 4.88 9.81 1.62
C ILE A 143 5.34 8.43 2.08
N MET A 144 5.12 8.06 3.34
CA MET A 144 5.47 6.73 3.86
C MET A 144 4.66 5.61 3.17
N MET A 145 3.38 5.84 2.93
CA MET A 145 2.52 4.91 2.19
C MET A 145 2.97 4.77 0.74
N LEU A 146 3.26 5.88 0.05
CA LEU A 146 3.74 5.87 -1.34
C LEU A 146 5.08 5.15 -1.46
N THR A 147 6.02 5.42 -0.56
CA THR A 147 7.34 4.74 -0.56
C THR A 147 7.19 3.24 -0.27
N THR A 148 6.28 2.85 0.62
CA THR A 148 5.96 1.44 0.90
C THR A 148 5.32 0.76 -0.32
N ILE A 149 4.39 1.43 -1.00
CA ILE A 149 3.77 0.93 -2.24
C ILE A 149 4.84 0.76 -3.33
N MET A 150 5.74 1.73 -3.50
CA MET A 150 6.83 1.64 -4.47
C MET A 150 7.75 0.45 -4.17
N TYR A 151 8.15 0.26 -2.92
CA TYR A 151 8.98 -0.87 -2.50
C TYR A 151 8.29 -2.22 -2.75
N ASN A 152 7.02 -2.34 -2.34
CA ASN A 152 6.25 -3.56 -2.55
C ASN A 152 6.00 -3.83 -4.04
N SER A 153 5.79 -2.79 -4.84
CA SER A 153 5.64 -2.90 -6.29
C SER A 153 6.93 -3.40 -6.94
N ASP A 154 8.08 -2.85 -6.59
CA ASP A 154 9.37 -3.30 -7.14
C ASP A 154 9.68 -4.75 -6.74
N LEU A 155 9.46 -5.10 -5.47
CA LEU A 155 9.58 -6.48 -5.01
C LEU A 155 8.60 -7.43 -5.73
N GLY A 156 7.36 -6.99 -5.93
CA GLY A 156 6.34 -7.72 -6.68
C GLY A 156 6.73 -7.95 -8.14
N VAL A 157 7.25 -6.93 -8.83
CA VAL A 157 7.75 -7.04 -10.22
C VAL A 157 8.93 -8.01 -10.29
N ASN A 158 9.85 -7.94 -9.33
CA ASN A 158 10.99 -8.86 -9.28
C ASN A 158 10.57 -10.32 -9.07
N LEU A 159 9.65 -10.58 -8.13
CA LEU A 159 9.13 -11.92 -7.86
C LEU A 159 8.36 -12.48 -9.06
N THR A 160 7.46 -11.68 -9.64
CA THR A 160 6.67 -12.09 -10.81
C THR A 160 7.55 -12.35 -12.02
N THR A 161 8.59 -11.53 -12.26
CA THR A 161 9.55 -11.75 -13.35
C THR A 161 10.29 -13.08 -13.18
N ARG A 162 10.76 -13.38 -11.95
CA ARG A 162 11.42 -14.67 -11.67
C ARG A 162 10.47 -15.85 -11.85
N ALA A 163 9.24 -15.75 -11.35
CA ALA A 163 8.21 -16.77 -11.53
C ALA A 163 7.87 -16.98 -13.01
N MET A 164 7.83 -15.91 -13.83
CA MET A 164 7.63 -16.02 -15.28
C MET A 164 8.80 -16.73 -15.97
N ILE A 165 10.04 -16.47 -15.56
CA ILE A 165 11.22 -17.16 -16.09
C ILE A 165 11.14 -18.66 -15.76
N GLU A 166 10.83 -19.01 -14.51
CA GLU A 166 10.65 -20.41 -14.09
C GLU A 166 9.51 -21.08 -14.85
N ALA A 167 8.35 -20.43 -14.99
CA ALA A 167 7.24 -20.92 -15.80
C ALA A 167 7.63 -21.13 -17.27
N GLY A 168 8.42 -20.22 -17.84
CA GLY A 168 8.98 -20.35 -19.18
C GLY A 168 9.92 -21.55 -19.32
N GLN A 169 10.80 -21.77 -18.33
CA GLN A 169 11.68 -22.94 -18.29
C GLN A 169 10.90 -24.24 -18.14
N ILE A 170 9.88 -24.28 -17.27
CA ILE A 170 8.98 -25.42 -17.12
C ILE A 170 8.30 -25.72 -18.47
N LYS A 171 7.77 -24.71 -19.17
CA LYS A 171 7.17 -24.92 -20.49
C LYS A 171 8.16 -25.51 -21.49
N GLN A 172 9.41 -25.04 -21.50
CA GLN A 172 10.45 -25.58 -22.39
C GLN A 172 10.83 -27.03 -22.05
N THR A 173 10.99 -27.36 -20.77
CA THR A 173 11.33 -28.73 -20.35
C THR A 173 10.16 -29.67 -20.58
N THR A 174 8.92 -29.25 -20.30
CA THR A 174 7.72 -30.00 -20.62
C THR A 174 7.60 -30.25 -22.12
N TYR A 175 7.87 -29.26 -22.97
CA TYR A 175 7.83 -29.45 -24.42
C TYR A 175 8.90 -30.46 -24.90
N LYS A 176 10.15 -30.31 -24.45
CA LYS A 176 11.23 -31.26 -24.78
C LYS A 176 10.91 -32.69 -24.30
N ASN A 177 10.35 -32.81 -23.11
CA ASN A 177 9.97 -34.10 -22.55
C ASN A 177 8.81 -34.72 -23.34
N HIS A 178 7.83 -33.91 -23.76
CA HIS A 178 6.72 -34.37 -24.59
C HIS A 178 7.22 -34.91 -25.93
N GLU A 179 8.06 -34.17 -26.66
CA GLU A 179 8.65 -34.62 -27.93
C GLU A 179 9.51 -35.89 -27.76
N LEU A 180 10.27 -35.98 -26.66
CA LEU A 180 11.05 -37.18 -26.34
C LEU A 180 10.13 -38.40 -26.09
N ILE A 181 9.04 -38.21 -25.35
CA ILE A 181 8.05 -39.26 -25.09
C ILE A 181 7.39 -39.68 -26.40
N ASP A 182 6.98 -38.74 -27.24
CA ASP A 182 6.36 -39.04 -28.54
C ASP A 182 7.33 -39.83 -29.44
N THR A 183 8.62 -39.44 -29.47
CA THR A 183 9.66 -40.20 -30.19
C THR A 183 9.82 -41.63 -29.65
N ILE A 184 9.75 -41.82 -28.33
CA ILE A 184 9.82 -43.15 -27.70
C ILE A 184 8.58 -43.97 -28.05
N VAL A 185 7.40 -43.35 -28.05
CA VAL A 185 6.13 -43.99 -28.43
C VAL A 185 6.19 -44.44 -29.88
N ASP A 186 6.66 -43.58 -30.79
CA ASP A 186 6.83 -43.89 -32.22
C ASP A 186 7.84 -45.02 -32.43
N PHE A 187 8.97 -44.99 -31.72
CA PHE A 187 9.99 -46.03 -31.80
C PHE A 187 9.47 -47.39 -31.32
N LEU A 188 8.67 -47.41 -30.26
CA LEU A 188 8.08 -48.63 -29.70
C LEU A 188 6.82 -49.09 -30.47
N GLY A 189 6.23 -48.21 -31.28
CA GLY A 189 5.09 -48.51 -32.16
C GLY A 189 3.78 -48.76 -31.41
N TYR A 190 3.58 -48.13 -30.24
CA TYR A 190 2.35 -48.30 -29.47
C TYR A 190 1.14 -47.66 -30.15
N LYS A 191 -0.02 -48.30 -30.05
CA LYS A 191 -1.29 -47.63 -30.39
C LYS A 191 -1.77 -46.79 -29.20
N VAL A 192 -1.78 -45.47 -29.40
CA VAL A 192 -2.23 -44.49 -28.40
C VAL A 192 -3.61 -43.95 -28.79
N ASP A 193 -4.56 -43.98 -27.85
CA ASP A 193 -5.85 -43.29 -27.96
C ASP A 193 -5.91 -42.14 -26.94
N TYR A 194 -6.70 -41.10 -27.23
CA TYR A 194 -6.84 -39.94 -26.34
C TYR A 194 -8.15 -40.01 -25.57
N LYS A 195 -8.06 -39.95 -24.23
CA LYS A 195 -9.20 -39.90 -23.32
C LYS A 195 -9.27 -38.54 -22.64
N THR A 196 -10.48 -38.02 -22.49
CA THR A 196 -10.68 -36.75 -21.79
C THR A 196 -10.77 -36.97 -20.29
N GLU A 197 -9.87 -36.34 -19.53
CA GLU A 197 -9.91 -36.29 -18.07
C GLU A 197 -10.16 -34.87 -17.56
N LYS A 198 -10.81 -34.76 -16.40
CA LYS A 198 -11.10 -33.47 -15.77
C LYS A 198 -10.01 -33.13 -14.78
N ILE A 199 -9.32 -32.03 -15.02
CA ILE A 199 -8.29 -31.51 -14.12
C ILE A 199 -8.88 -30.30 -13.36
N PRO A 200 -8.77 -30.26 -12.02
CA PRO A 200 -9.15 -29.09 -11.25
C PRO A 200 -8.13 -27.97 -11.46
N LEU A 201 -8.60 -26.79 -11.82
CA LEU A 201 -7.80 -25.57 -11.83
C LEU A 201 -8.27 -24.64 -10.71
N SER A 202 -7.31 -23.99 -10.08
CA SER A 202 -7.54 -23.00 -9.02
C SER A 202 -8.12 -21.68 -9.53
N PHE A 203 -8.20 -21.49 -10.85
CA PHE A 203 -8.73 -20.28 -11.47
C PHE A 203 -9.52 -20.62 -12.75
N THR A 204 -10.43 -19.73 -13.14
CA THR A 204 -11.23 -19.84 -14.36
C THR A 204 -10.60 -19.00 -15.47
N PRO A 205 -9.95 -19.60 -16.48
CA PRO A 205 -9.39 -18.86 -17.60
C PRO A 205 -10.51 -18.33 -18.53
N GLY A 206 -10.31 -17.13 -19.07
CA GLY A 206 -11.14 -16.57 -20.15
C GLY A 206 -12.40 -15.82 -19.73
N THR A 207 -12.49 -15.36 -18.48
CA THR A 207 -13.58 -14.47 -18.01
C THR A 207 -13.13 -13.02 -17.95
N ASP A 208 -14.01 -12.10 -18.34
CA ASP A 208 -13.71 -10.66 -18.37
C ASP A 208 -13.72 -10.00 -16.98
N THR A 209 -14.37 -10.63 -15.99
CA THR A 209 -14.47 -10.13 -14.61
C THR A 209 -13.57 -10.91 -13.65
N PHE A 210 -12.80 -10.17 -12.84
CA PHE A 210 -11.85 -10.70 -11.87
C PHE A 210 -12.48 -11.65 -10.84
N GLU A 211 -13.68 -11.32 -10.33
CA GLU A 211 -14.42 -12.15 -9.37
C GLU A 211 -14.71 -13.57 -9.89
N LEU A 212 -14.96 -13.70 -11.20
CA LEU A 212 -15.21 -15.00 -11.82
C LEU A 212 -13.90 -15.75 -12.12
N MET A 213 -12.81 -15.02 -12.33
CA MET A 213 -11.49 -15.60 -12.62
C MET A 213 -10.91 -16.33 -11.41
N VAL A 214 -11.17 -15.84 -10.18
CA VAL A 214 -10.64 -16.43 -8.93
C VAL A 214 -11.40 -17.69 -8.50
N LYS A 215 -12.53 -18.02 -9.13
CA LYS A 215 -13.29 -19.24 -8.81
C LYS A 215 -12.66 -20.47 -9.45
N GLU A 216 -12.62 -21.56 -8.68
CA GLU A 216 -12.13 -22.86 -9.15
C GLU A 216 -13.01 -23.43 -10.27
N LYS A 217 -12.39 -24.06 -11.26
CA LYS A 217 -13.10 -24.71 -12.39
C LYS A 217 -12.38 -25.98 -12.82
N GLN A 218 -13.17 -27.00 -13.17
CA GLN A 218 -12.65 -28.20 -13.80
C GLN A 218 -12.60 -28.00 -15.32
N ILE A 219 -11.44 -28.26 -15.93
CA ILE A 219 -11.27 -28.25 -17.38
C ILE A 219 -10.99 -29.65 -17.87
N ASN A 220 -11.60 -29.97 -19.01
CA ASN A 220 -11.41 -31.22 -19.74
C ASN A 220 -10.08 -31.15 -20.51
N VAL A 221 -9.15 -32.06 -20.23
CA VAL A 221 -7.86 -32.18 -20.91
C VAL A 221 -7.75 -33.56 -21.54
N SER A 222 -7.30 -33.63 -22.79
CA SER A 222 -7.04 -34.91 -23.47
C SER A 222 -5.72 -35.51 -22.97
N VAL A 223 -5.80 -36.70 -22.40
CA VAL A 223 -4.67 -37.50 -21.92
C VAL A 223 -4.50 -38.72 -22.83
N ALA A 224 -3.25 -39.04 -23.16
CA ALA A 224 -2.89 -40.22 -23.95
C ALA A 224 -3.00 -41.50 -23.09
N GLU A 225 -3.76 -42.49 -23.57
CA GLU A 225 -3.92 -43.82 -22.97
C GLU A 225 -3.44 -44.90 -23.95
N MET A 226 -2.71 -45.89 -23.45
CA MET A 226 -2.21 -47.01 -24.27
C MET A 226 -3.29 -48.10 -24.38
N THR A 227 -3.76 -48.37 -25.59
CA THR A 227 -4.87 -49.31 -25.83
C THR A 227 -4.41 -50.76 -25.99
N ASP A 228 -3.11 -50.98 -26.21
CA ASP A 228 -2.57 -52.32 -26.46
C ASP A 228 -2.53 -53.20 -25.21
N LYS A 229 -3.10 -54.41 -25.33
CA LYS A 229 -3.15 -55.41 -24.25
C LYS A 229 -1.81 -56.13 -24.01
N ARG A 230 -0.89 -56.08 -24.98
CA ARG A 230 0.43 -56.72 -24.89
C ARG A 230 1.49 -55.64 -24.70
N THR A 231 2.25 -55.76 -23.64
CA THR A 231 3.36 -54.82 -23.38
C THR A 231 4.61 -55.26 -24.15
N PHE A 232 5.46 -54.31 -24.53
CA PHE A 232 6.73 -54.61 -25.21
C PHE A 232 7.59 -55.69 -24.51
N PRO A 233 7.73 -55.70 -23.16
CA PRO A 233 8.39 -56.79 -22.45
C PRO A 233 7.77 -58.17 -22.69
N THR A 234 6.44 -58.26 -22.80
CA THR A 234 5.74 -59.52 -23.08
C THR A 234 6.10 -60.05 -24.47
N ILE A 235 6.16 -59.18 -25.48
CA ILE A 235 6.56 -59.55 -26.85
C ILE A 235 8.01 -60.03 -26.87
N MET A 236 8.91 -59.34 -26.15
CA MET A 236 10.32 -59.75 -26.08
C MET A 236 10.50 -61.08 -25.32
N GLN A 237 9.69 -61.35 -24.30
CA GLN A 237 9.68 -62.65 -23.63
C GLN A 237 9.20 -63.76 -24.54
N GLU A 238 8.14 -63.55 -25.32
CA GLU A 238 7.68 -64.52 -26.34
C GLU A 238 8.80 -64.82 -27.35
N LEU A 239 9.52 -63.80 -27.81
CA LEU A 239 10.67 -63.95 -28.71
C LEU A 239 11.82 -64.73 -28.06
N LEU A 240 12.15 -64.43 -26.79
CA LEU A 240 13.18 -65.16 -26.03
C LEU A 240 12.79 -66.62 -25.79
N HIS A 241 11.51 -66.90 -25.51
CA HIS A 241 11.00 -68.26 -25.39
C HIS A 241 11.11 -69.01 -26.73
N ALA A 242 10.73 -68.38 -27.85
CA ALA A 242 10.91 -68.96 -29.17
C ALA A 242 12.39 -69.24 -29.48
N ALA A 243 13.29 -68.31 -29.19
CA ALA A 243 14.73 -68.48 -29.35
C ALA A 243 15.29 -69.59 -28.45
N ALA A 244 14.80 -69.71 -27.21
CA ALA A 244 15.18 -70.77 -26.29
C ALA A 244 14.73 -72.14 -26.79
N ILE A 245 13.52 -72.25 -27.37
CA ILE A 245 13.03 -73.48 -28.01
C ILE A 245 13.90 -73.83 -29.21
N ILE A 246 14.18 -72.88 -30.11
CA ILE A 246 15.06 -73.09 -31.27
C ILE A 246 16.43 -73.58 -30.79
N ARG A 247 17.01 -72.91 -29.79
CA ARG A 247 18.30 -73.32 -29.22
C ARG A 247 18.23 -74.71 -28.60
N ALA A 248 17.16 -75.06 -27.90
CA ALA A 248 16.99 -76.38 -27.29
C ALA A 248 16.84 -77.49 -28.34
N VAL A 249 16.07 -77.24 -29.40
CA VAL A 249 15.90 -78.19 -30.51
C VAL A 249 17.23 -78.43 -31.25
N HIS A 250 18.00 -77.36 -31.46
CA HIS A 250 19.29 -77.44 -32.14
C HIS A 250 20.46 -77.73 -31.18
N TRP A 251 20.19 -77.91 -29.89
CA TRP A 251 21.21 -78.28 -28.92
C TRP A 251 21.59 -79.74 -29.10
N GLN A 252 22.85 -79.99 -29.38
CA GLN A 252 23.38 -81.34 -29.50
C GLN A 252 24.50 -81.55 -28.50
N LYS A 253 24.37 -82.61 -27.70
CA LYS A 253 25.40 -82.99 -26.74
C LYS A 253 26.54 -83.67 -27.48
N ILE A 254 27.72 -83.08 -27.40
CA ILE A 254 28.96 -83.69 -27.88
C ILE A 254 29.54 -84.47 -26.71
N ASP A 255 29.75 -85.78 -26.88
CA ASP A 255 30.35 -86.59 -25.83
C ASP A 255 31.88 -86.37 -25.85
N PRO A 256 32.47 -85.91 -24.73
CA PRO A 256 33.90 -85.57 -24.67
C PRO A 256 34.81 -86.81 -24.70
N ASN A 257 34.25 -88.01 -24.49
CA ASN A 257 34.99 -89.27 -24.49
C ASN A 257 35.01 -89.97 -25.87
N ARG A 258 34.38 -89.38 -26.89
CA ARG A 258 34.38 -89.88 -28.27
C ARG A 258 35.09 -88.88 -29.18
N ASP A 259 35.53 -89.33 -30.35
CA ASP A 259 36.20 -88.46 -31.32
C ASP A 259 35.29 -87.27 -31.71
N ILE A 260 35.71 -86.09 -31.30
CA ILE A 260 34.94 -84.85 -31.42
C ILE A 260 34.85 -84.42 -32.88
N LYS A 261 35.89 -84.68 -33.68
CA LYS A 261 36.00 -84.22 -35.06
C LYS A 261 34.98 -84.91 -35.98
N SER A 262 34.81 -86.22 -35.81
CA SER A 262 33.82 -87.00 -36.55
C SER A 262 32.39 -86.69 -36.13
N GLN A 263 32.14 -86.42 -34.85
CA GLN A 263 30.84 -85.97 -34.36
C GLN A 263 30.45 -84.63 -34.98
N VAL A 264 31.33 -83.62 -34.96
CA VAL A 264 31.05 -82.31 -35.56
C VAL A 264 30.82 -82.41 -37.07
N LYS A 265 31.60 -83.22 -37.79
CA LYS A 265 31.43 -83.42 -39.24
C LYS A 265 30.05 -84.00 -39.58
N ASN A 266 29.61 -85.01 -38.84
CA ASN A 266 28.29 -85.63 -39.05
C ASN A 266 27.13 -84.67 -38.75
N ILE A 267 27.30 -83.76 -37.78
CA ILE A 267 26.29 -82.75 -37.44
C ILE A 267 26.17 -81.73 -38.58
N ILE A 268 27.31 -81.27 -39.12
CA ILE A 268 27.34 -80.34 -40.25
C ILE A 268 26.73 -80.99 -41.50
N GLU A 269 27.09 -82.24 -41.80
CA GLU A 269 26.54 -82.96 -42.96
C GLU A 269 25.02 -83.16 -42.86
N LYS A 270 24.49 -83.49 -41.67
CA LYS A 270 23.04 -83.54 -41.44
C LYS A 270 22.36 -82.18 -41.61
N GLY A 271 23.01 -81.10 -41.19
CA GLY A 271 22.52 -79.73 -41.39
C GLY A 271 22.45 -79.33 -42.87
N ILE A 272 23.46 -79.72 -43.66
CA ILE A 272 23.50 -79.48 -45.11
C ILE A 272 22.40 -80.27 -45.82
N GLN A 273 22.21 -81.55 -45.47
CA GLN A 273 21.13 -82.37 -46.04
C GLN A 273 19.73 -81.83 -45.70
N ALA A 274 19.52 -81.33 -44.48
CA ALA A 274 18.26 -80.71 -44.10
C ALA A 274 17.96 -79.45 -44.94
N ARG A 275 18.98 -78.62 -45.22
CA ARG A 275 18.85 -77.46 -46.10
C ARG A 275 18.50 -77.85 -47.53
N GLU A 276 19.15 -78.88 -48.08
CA GLU A 276 18.89 -79.36 -49.44
C GLU A 276 17.46 -79.90 -49.60
N ASN A 277 16.88 -80.48 -48.54
CA ASN A 277 15.50 -80.95 -48.56
C ASN A 277 14.50 -79.79 -48.53
N ILE A 278 14.75 -78.74 -47.74
CA ILE A 278 13.89 -77.55 -47.72
C ILE A 278 13.91 -76.83 -49.08
N SER A 279 15.05 -76.77 -49.77
CA SER A 279 15.16 -76.16 -51.11
C SER A 279 14.50 -76.96 -52.24
N LYS A 280 14.03 -78.18 -51.98
CA LYS A 280 13.32 -79.03 -52.96
C LYS A 280 11.81 -78.99 -52.79
N ASP A 281 11.33 -78.48 -51.64
CA ASP A 281 9.91 -78.36 -51.31
C ASP A 281 9.35 -76.93 -51.52
N GLU A 282 10.22 -75.97 -51.89
CA GLU A 282 9.83 -74.68 -52.51
C GLU A 282 9.82 -74.79 -54.05
#